data_AF-A0A838KIF3-F1
#
_entry.id   AF-A0A838KIF3-F1
#
_cell.length_a   1.000
_cell.length_b   1.000
_cell.length_c   1.000
_cell.angle_alpha   90.00
_cell.angle_beta   90.00
_cell.angle_gamma   90.00
#
_symmetry.space_group_name_H-M   'P 1'
#
loop_
_entity.id
_entity.type
_entity.pdbx_description
1 polymer ?
#
loop_
_entity_poly.entity_id
_entity_poly.type
_entity_poly.pdbx_seq_one_letter_code
_entity_poly.pdbx_strand_id
1 'polypeptide(L)'
;MSDATLLLPIANTAFARLLRLVTTADWERPTPCDGWDVRALVNHVIGANRRHTMLLHGASAEDTDATRSVDHLGADPIGSFVSTSAELLAAFAEECALARTAHHPAVDRSGADLLGMRLLDVAIHSWDLARAIGADETIEPDIVEYLLTLSPDFEGSRQRGAFGPRVADASPATSPQARLLHLLGRPTPMTEADLFLESTLPRLMEADTALHNGDASLRNAIWSHNEPLTLLGAKMSASGWADIGPVFEQLAARFSNCQAADWDVLAAGASGDLAYVVCIEHTTTSVGGGDPVPYSLRATTILRREDGEWKVVHRHADPYDASSQGPLAKLLT
;
A
#
# COMPACT_ATOMS: atom_id res chain seq x y z
N MET A 1 7.12 -8.30 -14.79
CA MET A 1 7.22 -6.86 -14.48
C MET A 1 6.84 -6.10 -15.74
N SER A 2 5.83 -5.24 -15.64
CA SER A 2 5.32 -4.45 -16.76
C SER A 2 6.39 -3.46 -17.24
N ASP A 3 6.49 -3.26 -18.55
CA ASP A 3 7.47 -2.37 -19.17
C ASP A 3 7.02 -0.91 -19.03
N ALA A 4 7.86 -0.05 -18.47
CA ALA A 4 7.57 1.37 -18.26
C ALA A 4 7.17 2.10 -19.54
N THR A 5 7.67 1.66 -20.69
CA THR A 5 7.30 2.23 -22.01
C THR A 5 5.84 1.98 -22.36
N LEU A 6 5.26 0.88 -21.87
CA LEU A 6 3.83 0.56 -22.03
C LEU A 6 2.96 1.23 -20.97
N LEU A 7 3.52 1.51 -19.78
CA LEU A 7 2.81 2.13 -18.66
C LEU A 7 2.64 3.66 -18.82
N LEU A 8 3.64 4.36 -19.37
CA LEU A 8 3.57 5.82 -19.53
C LEU A 8 2.36 6.31 -20.37
N PRO A 9 2.01 5.70 -21.52
CA PRO A 9 0.79 6.04 -22.25
C PRO A 9 -0.50 5.87 -21.43
N ILE A 10 -0.56 4.84 -20.57
CA ILE A 10 -1.72 4.58 -19.69
C ILE A 10 -1.84 5.72 -18.67
N ALA A 11 -0.72 6.07 -18.02
CA ALA A 11 -0.68 7.14 -17.04
C ALA A 11 -1.04 8.51 -17.65
N ASN A 12 -0.53 8.82 -18.84
CA ASN A 12 -0.88 10.04 -19.57
C ASN A 12 -2.37 10.07 -19.95
N THR A 13 -2.94 8.93 -20.34
CA THR A 13 -4.38 8.82 -20.62
C THR A 13 -5.23 9.08 -19.38
N ALA A 14 -4.82 8.55 -18.21
CA ALA A 14 -5.48 8.80 -16.94
C ALA A 14 -5.45 10.30 -16.58
N PHE A 15 -4.28 10.95 -16.66
CA PHE A 15 -4.16 12.39 -16.42
C PHE A 15 -5.05 13.21 -17.36
N ALA A 16 -5.04 12.89 -18.67
CA ALA A 16 -5.88 13.57 -19.65
C ALA A 16 -7.39 13.39 -19.41
N ARG A 17 -7.81 12.27 -18.81
CA ARG A 17 -9.22 12.06 -18.42
C ARG A 17 -9.58 12.98 -17.26
N LEU A 18 -8.76 13.03 -16.21
CA LEU A 18 -8.97 13.92 -15.07
C LEU A 18 -8.95 15.40 -15.47
N LEU A 19 -8.01 15.80 -16.33
CA LEU A 19 -7.93 17.18 -16.83
C LEU A 19 -9.20 17.61 -17.58
N ARG A 20 -9.90 16.69 -18.25
CA ARG A 20 -11.20 16.97 -18.89
C ARG A 20 -12.35 17.16 -17.90
N LEU A 21 -12.21 16.70 -16.66
CA LEU A 21 -13.19 16.88 -15.60
C LEU A 21 -13.02 18.22 -14.86
N VAL A 22 -11.86 18.88 -15.00
CA VAL A 22 -11.58 20.16 -14.34
C VAL A 22 -12.53 21.23 -14.85
N THR A 23 -13.33 21.79 -13.94
CA THR A 23 -14.22 22.91 -14.22
C THR A 23 -13.53 24.25 -13.97
N THR A 24 -14.18 25.34 -14.35
CA THR A 24 -13.65 26.69 -14.06
C THR A 24 -13.47 26.96 -12.56
N ALA A 25 -14.28 26.34 -11.70
CA ALA A 25 -14.22 26.50 -10.25
C ALA A 25 -13.08 25.70 -9.60
N ASP A 26 -12.50 24.73 -10.33
CA ASP A 26 -11.50 23.84 -9.75
C ASP A 26 -10.07 24.40 -9.81
N TRP A 27 -9.79 25.32 -10.73
CA TRP A 27 -8.41 25.77 -11.02
C TRP A 27 -7.66 26.36 -9.81
N GLU A 28 -8.37 27.02 -8.90
CA GLU A 28 -7.80 27.65 -7.69
C GLU A 28 -7.89 26.74 -6.45
N ARG A 29 -8.43 25.52 -6.59
CA ARG A 29 -8.50 24.58 -5.47
C ARG A 29 -7.10 24.14 -5.06
N PRO A 30 -6.82 24.02 -3.76
CA PRO A 30 -5.54 23.51 -3.28
C PRO A 30 -5.37 22.05 -3.67
N THR A 31 -4.13 21.65 -3.94
CA THR A 31 -3.74 20.26 -4.17
C THR A 31 -3.01 19.69 -2.95
N PRO A 32 -2.79 18.37 -2.87
CA PRO A 32 -1.90 17.78 -1.86
C PRO A 32 -0.43 18.25 -1.96
N CYS A 33 -0.02 18.89 -3.05
CA CYS A 33 1.29 19.53 -3.15
C CYS A 33 1.24 20.92 -2.49
N ASP A 34 2.00 21.09 -1.41
CA ASP A 34 2.04 22.34 -0.65
C ASP A 34 2.32 23.57 -1.53
N GLY A 35 1.44 24.56 -1.44
CA GLY A 35 1.53 25.81 -2.19
C GLY A 35 1.13 25.72 -3.67
N TRP A 36 0.64 24.56 -4.14
CA TRP A 36 0.16 24.40 -5.51
C TRP A 36 -1.37 24.29 -5.53
N ASP A 37 -1.99 25.14 -6.35
CA ASP A 37 -3.36 24.94 -6.80
C ASP A 37 -3.39 24.01 -8.03
N VAL A 38 -4.60 23.65 -8.49
CA VAL A 38 -4.79 22.80 -9.68
C VAL A 38 -4.10 23.40 -10.90
N ARG A 39 -4.10 24.73 -11.05
CA ARG A 39 -3.42 25.43 -12.16
C ARG A 39 -1.92 25.20 -12.15
N ALA A 40 -1.27 25.40 -11.00
CA ALA A 40 0.16 25.18 -10.84
C ALA A 40 0.53 23.71 -11.08
N LEU A 41 -0.26 22.77 -10.56
CA LEU A 41 -0.04 21.34 -10.77
C LEU A 41 -0.13 20.94 -12.24
N VAL A 42 -1.17 21.35 -12.95
CA VAL A 42 -1.31 21.02 -14.38
C VAL A 42 -0.20 21.69 -15.19
N ASN A 43 0.16 22.94 -14.88
CA ASN A 43 1.25 23.63 -15.55
C ASN A 43 2.58 22.90 -15.38
N HIS A 44 2.85 22.41 -14.16
CA HIS A 44 4.04 21.60 -13.87
C HIS A 44 4.07 20.32 -14.70
N VAL A 45 2.97 19.56 -14.76
CA VAL A 45 2.90 18.28 -15.49
C VAL A 45 3.12 18.48 -17.00
N ILE A 46 2.51 19.51 -17.60
CA ILE A 46 2.73 19.84 -19.03
C ILE A 46 4.18 20.31 -19.25
N GLY A 47 4.70 21.17 -18.37
CA GLY A 47 6.10 21.59 -18.43
C GLY A 47 7.08 20.42 -18.25
N ALA A 48 6.73 19.42 -17.44
CA ALA A 48 7.53 18.22 -17.24
C ALA A 48 7.62 17.38 -18.52
N ASN A 49 6.55 17.27 -19.32
CA ASN A 49 6.61 16.63 -20.63
C ASN A 49 7.68 17.29 -21.51
N ARG A 50 7.63 18.62 -21.63
CA ARG A 50 8.59 19.38 -22.46
C ARG A 50 10.03 19.20 -21.98
N ARG A 51 10.27 19.32 -20.66
CA ARG A 51 11.62 19.18 -20.09
C ARG A 51 12.19 17.77 -20.32
N HIS A 52 11.39 16.72 -20.18
CA HIS A 52 11.86 15.35 -20.45
C HIS A 52 12.18 15.15 -21.93
N THR A 53 11.36 15.68 -22.84
CA THR A 53 11.67 15.69 -24.28
C THR A 53 12.98 16.41 -24.56
N MET A 54 13.19 17.61 -23.99
CA MET A 54 14.43 18.37 -24.12
C MET A 54 15.65 17.59 -23.62
N LEU A 55 15.57 16.98 -22.44
CA LEU A 55 16.64 16.18 -21.85
C LEU A 55 16.99 14.96 -22.71
N LEU A 56 15.98 14.26 -23.24
CA LEU A 56 16.19 13.14 -24.16
C LEU A 56 16.92 13.60 -25.44
N HIS A 57 16.74 14.85 -25.86
CA HIS A 57 17.40 15.44 -27.02
C HIS A 57 18.70 16.18 -26.67
N GLY A 58 19.24 15.98 -25.46
CA GLY A 58 20.55 16.47 -25.05
C GLY A 58 20.59 17.92 -24.58
N ALA A 59 19.44 18.52 -24.26
CA ALA A 59 19.40 19.85 -23.66
C ALA A 59 20.12 19.86 -22.29
N SER A 60 20.69 21.01 -21.95
CA SER A 60 21.37 21.20 -20.66
C SER A 60 20.38 21.39 -19.51
N ALA A 61 20.88 21.25 -18.27
CA ALA A 61 20.13 21.61 -17.09
C ALA A 61 19.63 23.07 -17.12
N GLU A 62 20.47 24.00 -17.62
CA GLU A 62 20.14 25.42 -17.77
C GLU A 62 18.96 25.64 -18.74
N ASP A 63 18.99 24.97 -19.91
CA ASP A 63 17.91 25.04 -20.89
C ASP A 63 16.58 24.58 -20.30
N THR A 64 16.60 23.50 -19.51
CA THR A 64 15.38 22.98 -18.87
C THR A 64 14.89 23.87 -17.73
N ASP A 65 15.80 24.51 -16.99
CA ASP A 65 15.45 25.40 -15.88
C ASP A 65 14.75 26.68 -16.38
N ALA A 66 15.21 27.21 -17.51
CA ALA A 66 14.59 28.35 -18.19
C ALA A 66 13.11 28.14 -18.54
N THR A 67 12.63 26.88 -18.60
CA THR A 67 11.22 26.56 -18.87
C THR A 67 10.31 26.60 -17.63
N ARG A 68 10.87 26.64 -16.40
CA ARG A 68 10.09 26.47 -15.17
C ARG A 68 9.18 27.65 -14.84
N SER A 69 9.53 28.85 -15.30
CA SER A 69 8.74 30.08 -15.13
C SER A 69 7.74 30.34 -16.25
N VAL A 70 7.67 29.44 -17.25
CA VAL A 70 6.81 29.59 -18.42
C VAL A 70 5.41 29.02 -18.13
N ASP A 71 4.39 29.69 -18.66
CA ASP A 71 3.03 29.14 -18.76
C ASP A 71 2.97 28.14 -19.92
N HIS A 72 2.77 26.87 -19.57
CA HIS A 72 2.63 25.75 -20.50
C HIS A 72 1.17 25.40 -20.78
N LEU A 73 0.21 26.01 -20.07
CA LEU A 73 -1.22 25.72 -20.25
C LEU A 73 -1.72 26.31 -21.57
N GLY A 74 -1.42 27.58 -21.81
CA GLY A 74 -1.98 28.34 -22.92
C GLY A 74 -3.51 28.46 -22.85
N ALA A 75 -4.15 28.74 -23.99
CA ALA A 75 -5.61 28.88 -24.07
C ALA A 75 -6.38 27.55 -24.04
N ASP A 76 -5.71 26.44 -24.35
CA ASP A 76 -6.25 25.07 -24.33
C ASP A 76 -5.32 24.14 -23.54
N PRO A 77 -5.51 24.04 -22.20
CA PRO A 77 -4.68 23.18 -21.36
C PRO A 77 -4.71 21.70 -21.76
N ILE A 78 -5.87 21.21 -22.25
CA ILE A 78 -6.01 19.82 -22.67
C ILE A 78 -5.21 19.57 -23.95
N GLY A 79 -5.35 20.45 -24.94
CA GLY A 79 -4.56 20.41 -26.18
C GLY A 79 -3.06 20.48 -25.90
N SER A 80 -2.64 21.39 -25.01
CA SER A 80 -1.24 21.51 -24.57
C SER A 80 -0.71 20.23 -23.92
N PHE A 81 -1.47 19.61 -23.02
CA PHE A 81 -1.07 18.34 -22.41
C PHE A 81 -0.98 17.22 -23.44
N VAL A 82 -2.00 17.06 -24.31
CA VAL A 82 -2.04 15.99 -25.31
C VAL A 82 -0.89 16.12 -26.31
N SER A 83 -0.60 17.34 -26.81
CA SER A 83 0.51 17.57 -27.75
C SER A 83 1.85 17.23 -27.11
N THR A 84 2.13 17.80 -25.93
CA THR A 84 3.42 17.57 -25.25
C THR A 84 3.59 16.12 -24.80
N SER A 85 2.49 15.44 -24.44
CA SER A 85 2.51 14.01 -24.15
C SER A 85 2.85 13.18 -25.39
N ALA A 86 2.32 13.52 -26.56
CA ALA A 86 2.61 12.81 -27.80
C ALA A 86 4.08 13.00 -28.23
N GLU A 87 4.59 14.22 -28.13
CA GLU A 87 6.00 14.55 -28.38
C GLU A 87 6.94 13.76 -27.47
N LEU A 88 6.61 13.70 -26.17
CA LEU A 88 7.39 12.95 -25.19
C LEU A 88 7.42 11.44 -25.48
N LEU A 89 6.25 10.85 -25.78
CA LEU A 89 6.16 9.44 -26.12
C LEU A 89 6.96 9.11 -27.39
N ALA A 90 6.94 10.00 -28.39
CA ALA A 90 7.75 9.86 -29.59
C ALA A 90 9.26 9.90 -29.27
N ALA A 91 9.70 10.82 -28.39
CA ALA A 91 11.09 10.91 -27.97
C ALA A 91 11.58 9.65 -27.25
N PHE A 92 10.76 9.04 -26.37
CA PHE A 92 11.10 7.77 -25.73
C PHE A 92 11.11 6.57 -26.70
N ALA A 93 10.39 6.66 -27.83
CA ALA A 93 10.34 5.62 -28.84
C ALA A 93 11.52 5.67 -29.84
N GLU A 94 12.36 6.71 -29.78
CA GLU A 94 13.56 6.80 -30.61
C GLU A 94 14.58 5.69 -30.32
N GLU A 95 15.37 5.35 -31.33
CA GLU A 95 16.46 4.39 -31.18
C GLU A 95 17.45 4.84 -30.09
N CYS A 96 17.81 3.90 -29.22
CA CYS A 96 18.70 4.13 -28.08
C CYS A 96 18.24 5.19 -27.07
N ALA A 97 16.99 5.68 -27.11
CA ALA A 97 16.49 6.71 -26.20
C ALA A 97 16.70 6.33 -24.72
N LEU A 98 16.39 5.09 -24.36
CA LEU A 98 16.50 4.60 -22.98
C LEU A 98 17.96 4.44 -22.50
N ALA A 99 18.90 4.22 -23.41
CA ALA A 99 20.33 4.08 -23.10
C ALA A 99 21.08 5.42 -23.13
N ARG A 100 20.48 6.47 -23.68
CA ARG A 100 21.08 7.79 -23.84
C ARG A 100 21.27 8.44 -22.47
N THR A 101 22.42 9.09 -22.27
CA THR A 101 22.66 9.93 -21.09
C THR A 101 22.02 11.30 -21.29
N ALA A 102 21.25 11.73 -20.28
CA ALA A 102 20.66 13.05 -20.19
C ALA A 102 21.28 13.84 -19.03
N HIS A 103 21.62 15.11 -19.29
CA HIS A 103 22.25 16.03 -18.33
C HIS A 103 21.23 16.64 -17.36
N HIS A 104 20.61 15.79 -16.56
CA HIS A 104 19.57 16.20 -15.61
C HIS A 104 20.16 17.03 -14.45
N PRO A 105 19.49 18.11 -13.98
CA PRO A 105 20.06 19.07 -13.02
C PRO A 105 20.58 18.50 -11.70
N ALA A 106 20.02 17.38 -11.25
CA ALA A 106 20.46 16.72 -10.01
C ALA A 106 21.72 15.86 -10.20
N VAL A 107 21.75 15.07 -11.28
CA VAL A 107 22.80 14.10 -11.64
C VAL A 107 22.47 13.62 -13.06
N ASP A 108 23.49 13.28 -13.85
CA ASP A 108 23.28 12.61 -15.14
C ASP A 108 22.40 11.36 -14.96
N ARG A 109 21.47 11.16 -15.90
CA ARG A 109 20.46 10.08 -15.87
C ARG A 109 20.45 9.34 -17.19
N SER A 110 20.14 8.05 -17.17
CA SER A 110 19.79 7.33 -18.40
C SER A 110 18.38 7.72 -18.85
N GLY A 111 18.05 7.51 -20.14
CA GLY A 111 16.68 7.64 -20.61
C GLY A 111 15.70 6.71 -19.90
N ALA A 112 16.15 5.53 -19.45
CA ALA A 112 15.36 4.63 -18.62
C ALA A 112 15.03 5.25 -17.25
N ASP A 113 15.99 5.92 -16.61
CA ASP A 113 15.73 6.64 -15.35
C ASP A 113 14.72 7.77 -15.57
N LEU A 114 14.87 8.54 -16.66
CA LEU A 114 13.94 9.60 -17.01
C LEU A 114 12.52 9.06 -17.27
N LEU A 115 12.40 7.89 -17.89
CA LEU A 115 11.11 7.23 -18.11
C LEU A 115 10.44 6.85 -16.78
N GLY A 116 11.19 6.24 -15.86
CA GLY A 116 10.69 5.91 -14.52
C GLY A 116 10.29 7.15 -13.71
N MET A 117 11.11 8.20 -13.75
CA MET A 117 10.80 9.49 -13.13
C MET A 117 9.54 10.13 -13.71
N ARG A 118 9.40 10.11 -15.04
CA ARG A 118 8.23 10.68 -15.72
C ARG A 118 6.96 9.93 -15.35
N LEU A 119 7.01 8.59 -15.35
CA LEU A 119 5.88 7.73 -14.99
C LEU A 119 5.44 8.01 -13.54
N LEU A 120 6.39 8.11 -12.60
CA LEU A 120 6.11 8.49 -11.21
C LEU A 120 5.42 9.85 -11.15
N ASP A 121 5.98 10.87 -11.80
CA ASP A 121 5.46 12.23 -11.79
C ASP A 121 4.00 12.30 -12.29
N VAL A 122 3.69 11.74 -13.47
CA VAL A 122 2.31 11.82 -14.01
C VAL A 122 1.32 10.97 -13.22
N ALA A 123 1.72 9.79 -12.74
CA ALA A 123 0.82 8.90 -12.00
C ALA A 123 0.42 9.53 -10.66
N ILE A 124 1.39 10.09 -9.95
CA ILE A 124 1.16 10.69 -8.63
C ILE A 124 0.44 12.03 -8.76
N HIS A 125 0.78 12.85 -9.77
CA HIS A 125 0.03 14.08 -10.01
C HIS A 125 -1.37 13.85 -10.60
N SER A 126 -1.64 12.69 -11.22
CA SER A 126 -3.01 12.25 -11.52
C SER A 126 -3.79 12.03 -10.23
N TRP A 127 -3.20 11.34 -9.25
CA TRP A 127 -3.81 11.17 -7.93
C TRP A 127 -4.03 12.51 -7.22
N ASP A 128 -3.02 13.39 -7.21
CA ASP A 128 -3.11 14.72 -6.59
C ASP A 128 -4.27 15.55 -7.22
N LEU A 129 -4.41 15.50 -8.56
CA LEU A 129 -5.49 16.15 -9.29
C LEU A 129 -6.86 15.54 -8.97
N ALA A 130 -6.97 14.21 -8.97
CA ALA A 130 -8.20 13.50 -8.64
C ALA A 130 -8.71 13.86 -7.24
N ARG A 131 -7.81 13.84 -6.24
CA ARG A 131 -8.08 14.28 -4.87
C ARG A 131 -8.54 15.74 -4.83
N ALA A 132 -7.84 16.63 -5.55
CA ALA A 132 -8.14 18.06 -5.56
C ALA A 132 -9.54 18.35 -6.13
N ILE A 133 -10.01 17.59 -7.13
CA ILE A 133 -11.32 17.80 -7.75
C ILE A 133 -12.45 16.92 -7.21
N GLY A 134 -12.13 15.90 -6.39
CA GLY A 134 -13.09 14.93 -5.87
C GLY A 134 -13.49 13.84 -6.88
N ALA A 135 -12.57 13.45 -7.75
CA ALA A 135 -12.74 12.35 -8.71
C ALA A 135 -12.20 11.02 -8.15
N ASP A 136 -12.34 9.94 -8.92
CA ASP A 136 -11.76 8.64 -8.60
C ASP A 136 -10.22 8.73 -8.52
N GLU A 137 -9.68 8.32 -7.37
CA GLU A 137 -8.27 8.39 -7.02
C GLU A 137 -7.50 7.11 -7.37
N THR A 138 -8.12 6.14 -8.03
CA THR A 138 -7.49 4.87 -8.35
C THR A 138 -6.36 5.06 -9.37
N ILE A 139 -5.15 4.60 -9.01
CA ILE A 139 -4.00 4.47 -9.92
C ILE A 139 -4.02 3.04 -10.47
N GLU A 140 -3.73 2.88 -11.77
CA GLU A 140 -3.66 1.57 -12.40
C GLU A 140 -2.72 0.62 -11.62
N PRO A 141 -3.16 -0.60 -11.24
CA PRO A 141 -2.38 -1.49 -10.38
C PRO A 141 -0.97 -1.79 -10.90
N ASP A 142 -0.82 -2.04 -12.21
CA ASP A 142 0.48 -2.28 -12.84
C ASP A 142 1.44 -1.09 -12.71
N ILE A 143 0.92 0.15 -12.72
CA ILE A 143 1.71 1.36 -12.49
C ILE A 143 2.15 1.40 -11.03
N VAL A 144 1.25 1.12 -10.09
CA VAL A 144 1.55 1.09 -8.66
C VAL A 144 2.65 0.06 -8.37
N GLU A 145 2.50 -1.17 -8.86
CA GLU A 145 3.48 -2.24 -8.68
C GLU A 145 4.84 -1.86 -9.27
N TYR A 146 4.87 -1.33 -10.49
CA TYR A 146 6.10 -0.87 -11.12
C TYR A 146 6.76 0.24 -10.28
N LEU A 147 6.03 1.26 -9.84
CA LEU A 147 6.57 2.37 -9.07
C LEU A 147 7.06 1.95 -7.67
N LEU A 148 6.44 0.92 -7.07
CA LEU A 148 6.93 0.33 -5.83
C LEU A 148 8.31 -0.33 -6.00
N THR A 149 8.65 -0.83 -7.19
CA THR A 149 10.02 -1.34 -7.46
C THR A 149 11.09 -0.24 -7.46
N LEU A 150 10.69 1.01 -7.72
CA LEU A 150 11.57 2.19 -7.68
C LEU A 150 11.74 2.76 -6.26
N SER A 151 11.05 2.22 -5.27
CA SER A 151 11.03 2.74 -3.89
C SER A 151 12.41 2.88 -3.20
N PRO A 152 13.45 2.08 -3.51
CA PRO A 152 14.79 2.29 -2.95
C PRO A 152 15.39 3.67 -3.27
N ASP A 153 15.04 4.26 -4.42
CA ASP A 153 15.58 5.56 -4.86
C ASP A 153 14.85 6.76 -4.22
N PHE A 154 13.68 6.53 -3.61
CA PHE A 154 12.85 7.60 -3.08
C PHE A 154 13.51 8.36 -1.93
N GLU A 155 14.38 7.69 -1.15
CA GLU A 155 15.10 8.35 -0.06
C GLU A 155 16.03 9.46 -0.56
N GLY A 156 16.82 9.18 -1.60
CA GLY A 156 17.68 10.18 -2.20
C GLY A 156 16.88 11.34 -2.80
N SER A 157 15.71 11.07 -3.39
CA SER A 157 14.83 12.11 -3.93
C SER A 157 14.20 12.97 -2.84
N ARG A 158 13.82 12.38 -1.69
CA ARG A 158 13.31 13.13 -0.54
C ARG A 158 14.35 14.04 0.08
N GLN A 159 15.59 13.58 0.21
CA GLN A 159 16.70 14.43 0.70
C GLN A 159 16.96 15.65 -0.19
N ARG A 160 16.55 15.60 -1.46
CA ARG A 160 16.60 16.73 -2.41
C ARG A 160 15.30 17.56 -2.44
N GLY A 161 14.34 17.28 -1.56
CA GLY A 161 13.08 18.02 -1.45
C GLY A 161 12.01 17.62 -2.47
N ALA A 162 12.14 16.49 -3.17
CA ALA A 162 11.14 16.07 -4.15
C ALA A 162 9.83 15.57 -3.52
N PHE A 163 9.88 15.08 -2.27
CA PHE A 163 8.75 14.49 -1.56
C PHE A 163 8.65 15.03 -0.13
N GLY A 164 7.45 15.00 0.44
CA GLY A 164 7.24 15.25 1.86
C GLY A 164 7.80 14.12 2.76
N PRO A 165 7.72 14.28 4.09
CA PRO A 165 8.03 13.22 5.05
C PRO A 165 7.23 11.95 4.77
N ARG A 166 7.82 10.77 4.97
CA ARG A 166 7.06 9.52 4.86
C ARG A 166 5.91 9.51 5.86
N VAL A 167 4.76 9.01 5.41
CA VAL A 167 3.64 8.64 6.29
C VAL A 167 3.84 7.18 6.71
N ALA A 168 3.54 6.83 7.94
CA ALA A 168 3.57 5.43 8.38
C ALA A 168 2.37 4.68 7.78
N ASP A 169 2.59 3.45 7.35
CA ASP A 169 1.48 2.57 6.97
C ASP A 169 0.59 2.32 8.20
N ALA A 170 -0.73 2.45 8.01
CA ALA A 170 -1.69 2.29 9.10
C ALA A 170 -1.74 0.84 9.58
N SER A 171 -1.52 -0.11 8.68
CA SER A 171 -1.55 -1.53 8.99
C SER A 171 -0.76 -2.38 7.98
N PRO A 172 -0.45 -3.65 8.28
CA PRO A 172 0.09 -4.60 7.30
C PRO A 172 -0.84 -4.85 6.10
N ALA A 173 -2.14 -4.55 6.22
CA ALA A 173 -3.12 -4.66 5.14
C ALA A 173 -3.20 -3.40 4.26
N THR A 174 -2.31 -2.42 4.48
CA THR A 174 -2.24 -1.20 3.66
C THR A 174 -2.10 -1.57 2.18
N SER A 175 -3.02 -1.09 1.35
CA SER A 175 -2.99 -1.40 -0.09
C SER A 175 -1.68 -0.94 -0.76
N PRO A 176 -1.24 -1.59 -1.86
CA PRO A 176 -0.05 -1.17 -2.59
C PRO A 176 -0.06 0.32 -2.99
N GLN A 177 -1.23 0.85 -3.39
CA GLN A 177 -1.38 2.26 -3.72
C GLN A 177 -1.18 3.16 -2.50
N ALA A 178 -1.83 2.84 -1.37
CA ALA A 178 -1.66 3.60 -0.14
C ALA A 178 -0.19 3.57 0.33
N ARG A 179 0.47 2.41 0.27
CA ARG A 179 1.90 2.27 0.56
C ARG A 179 2.75 3.18 -0.33
N LEU A 180 2.51 3.17 -1.65
CA LEU A 180 3.20 4.06 -2.58
C LEU A 180 2.99 5.55 -2.21
N LEU A 181 1.76 5.95 -1.90
CA LEU A 181 1.43 7.32 -1.52
C LEU A 181 2.11 7.72 -0.20
N HIS A 182 2.08 6.86 0.81
CA HIS A 182 2.73 7.07 2.11
C HIS A 182 4.25 7.23 1.98
N LEU A 183 4.89 6.42 1.13
CA LEU A 183 6.31 6.57 0.78
C LEU A 183 6.63 7.94 0.19
N LEU A 184 5.68 8.55 -0.50
CA LEU A 184 5.80 9.85 -1.17
C LEU A 184 5.23 11.01 -0.33
N GLY A 185 4.88 10.75 0.93
CA GLY A 185 4.40 11.74 1.89
C GLY A 185 2.95 12.18 1.71
N ARG A 186 2.12 11.36 1.06
CA ARG A 186 0.71 11.63 0.80
C ARG A 186 -0.16 10.81 1.75
N PRO A 187 -0.78 11.43 2.77
CA PRO A 187 -1.66 10.69 3.68
C PRO A 187 -2.92 10.24 2.95
N THR A 188 -3.33 9.00 3.24
CA THR A 188 -4.60 8.43 2.77
C THR A 188 -5.56 8.28 3.96
N PRO A 189 -6.88 8.41 3.76
CA PRO A 189 -7.85 8.11 4.81
C PRO A 189 -7.73 6.65 5.24
N MET A 190 -7.90 6.38 6.53
CA MET A 190 -7.94 5.01 7.04
C MET A 190 -9.13 4.24 6.46
N THR A 191 -8.90 3.01 6.04
CA THR A 191 -9.96 2.11 5.57
C THR A 191 -10.68 1.42 6.73
N GLU A 192 -11.81 0.77 6.47
CA GLU A 192 -12.46 -0.09 7.48
C GLU A 192 -11.51 -1.20 7.98
N ALA A 193 -10.66 -1.73 7.10
CA ALA A 193 -9.68 -2.75 7.46
C ALA A 193 -8.59 -2.19 8.40
N ASP A 194 -8.12 -0.96 8.16
CA ASP A 194 -7.14 -0.30 9.04
C ASP A 194 -7.73 -0.05 10.43
N LEU A 195 -8.96 0.48 10.49
CA LEU A 195 -9.67 0.70 11.76
C LEU A 195 -9.94 -0.62 12.50
N PHE A 196 -10.27 -1.68 11.76
CA PHE A 196 -10.43 -3.02 12.32
C PHE A 196 -9.11 -3.53 12.93
N LEU A 197 -8.01 -3.48 12.18
CA LEU A 197 -6.71 -3.96 12.66
C LEU A 197 -6.21 -3.14 13.85
N GLU A 198 -6.29 -1.82 13.80
CA GLU A 198 -5.89 -0.92 14.90
C GLU A 198 -6.65 -1.26 16.20
N SER A 199 -7.96 -1.49 16.10
CA SER A 199 -8.81 -1.77 17.28
C SER A 199 -8.77 -3.22 17.75
N THR A 200 -8.46 -4.18 16.88
CA THR A 200 -8.72 -5.61 17.14
C THR A 200 -7.47 -6.48 17.17
N LEU A 201 -6.46 -6.20 16.34
CA LEU A 201 -5.24 -7.01 16.29
C LEU A 201 -4.52 -7.05 17.66
N PRO A 202 -4.35 -5.93 18.39
CA PRO A 202 -3.73 -5.97 19.72
C PRO A 202 -4.49 -6.89 20.70
N ARG A 203 -5.83 -6.87 20.66
CA ARG A 203 -6.68 -7.71 21.52
C ARG A 203 -6.56 -9.20 21.17
N LEU A 204 -6.44 -9.53 19.88
CA LEU A 204 -6.21 -10.91 19.43
C LEU A 204 -4.85 -11.43 19.91
N MET A 205 -3.79 -10.64 19.74
CA MET A 205 -2.43 -11.00 20.16
C MET A 205 -2.30 -11.10 21.68
N GLU A 206 -2.97 -10.21 22.42
CA GLU A 206 -3.01 -10.26 23.89
C GLU A 206 -3.73 -11.53 24.37
N ALA A 207 -4.90 -11.84 23.81
CA ALA A 207 -5.65 -13.05 24.14
C ALA A 207 -4.86 -14.33 23.81
N ASP A 208 -4.10 -14.31 22.72
CA ASP A 208 -3.23 -15.42 22.34
C ASP A 208 -2.05 -15.58 23.30
N THR A 209 -1.41 -14.48 23.69
CA THR A 209 -0.31 -14.47 24.67
C THR A 209 -0.78 -14.94 26.06
N ALA A 210 -1.97 -14.53 26.49
CA ALA A 210 -2.57 -14.97 27.74
C ALA A 210 -2.86 -16.49 27.71
N LEU A 211 -3.40 -17.00 26.60
CA LEU A 211 -3.65 -18.42 26.41
C LEU A 211 -2.36 -19.24 26.52
N HIS A 212 -1.26 -18.76 25.93
CA HIS A 212 0.07 -19.38 26.02
C HIS A 212 0.75 -19.22 27.39
N ASN A 213 0.16 -18.44 28.31
CA ASN A 213 0.53 -18.36 29.71
C ASN A 213 -0.46 -19.06 30.64
N GLY A 214 -1.41 -19.82 30.07
CA GLY A 214 -2.36 -20.63 30.82
C GLY A 214 -3.61 -19.89 31.27
N ASP A 215 -3.94 -18.75 30.66
CA ASP A 215 -5.17 -18.00 30.91
C ASP A 215 -6.04 -17.91 29.66
N ALA A 216 -7.20 -18.59 29.66
CA ALA A 216 -8.17 -18.56 28.56
C ALA A 216 -9.15 -17.38 28.65
N SER A 217 -9.14 -16.57 29.71
CA SER A 217 -10.19 -15.58 29.98
C SER A 217 -10.36 -14.55 28.87
N LEU A 218 -9.24 -13.98 28.38
CA LEU A 218 -9.24 -13.02 27.29
C LEU A 218 -9.68 -13.67 25.97
N ARG A 219 -9.22 -14.90 25.70
CA ARG A 219 -9.65 -15.67 24.52
C ARG A 219 -11.15 -15.92 24.54
N ASN A 220 -11.73 -16.25 25.69
CA ASN A 220 -13.16 -16.43 25.83
C ASN A 220 -13.92 -15.11 25.61
N ALA A 221 -13.44 -13.99 26.15
CA ALA A 221 -14.12 -12.69 26.07
C ALA A 221 -14.21 -12.09 24.65
N ILE A 222 -13.26 -12.43 23.77
CA ILE A 222 -13.23 -11.97 22.38
C ILE A 222 -14.06 -12.85 21.43
N TRP A 223 -14.50 -14.03 21.86
CA TRP A 223 -15.35 -14.90 21.04
C TRP A 223 -16.82 -14.46 21.10
N SER A 224 -17.52 -14.67 19.99
CA SER A 224 -18.97 -14.51 19.94
C SER A 224 -19.65 -15.65 20.70
N HIS A 225 -20.85 -15.39 21.21
CA HIS A 225 -21.76 -16.41 21.72
C HIS A 225 -23.01 -16.56 20.84
N ASN A 226 -23.03 -15.91 19.68
CA ASN A 226 -24.11 -15.96 18.71
C ASN A 226 -23.75 -16.95 17.59
N GLU A 227 -24.46 -18.06 17.54
CA GLU A 227 -24.25 -19.10 16.52
C GLU A 227 -24.45 -18.58 15.08
N PRO A 228 -23.80 -19.19 14.06
CA PRO A 228 -22.92 -20.37 14.14
C PRO A 228 -21.45 -20.03 14.44
N LEU A 229 -20.81 -20.87 15.28
CA LEU A 229 -19.39 -20.75 15.63
C LEU A 229 -18.59 -21.99 15.22
N THR A 230 -17.35 -21.80 14.77
CA THR A 230 -16.45 -22.92 14.40
C THR A 230 -14.99 -22.66 14.78
N LEU A 231 -14.34 -23.67 15.37
CA LEU A 231 -12.91 -23.71 15.64
C LEU A 231 -12.32 -24.93 14.93
N LEU A 232 -11.38 -24.72 14.01
CA LEU A 232 -10.77 -25.77 13.20
C LEU A 232 -9.24 -25.77 13.32
N GLY A 233 -8.65 -26.96 13.16
CA GLY A 233 -7.20 -27.12 13.01
C GLY A 233 -6.42 -27.35 14.31
N ALA A 234 -5.10 -27.38 14.17
CA ALA A 234 -4.13 -27.81 15.18
C ALA A 234 -4.43 -29.22 15.68
N LYS A 235 -4.85 -29.39 16.94
CA LYS A 235 -5.14 -30.70 17.56
C LYS A 235 -6.61 -30.92 17.87
N MET A 236 -7.45 -29.89 17.78
CA MET A 236 -8.83 -29.92 18.28
C MET A 236 -9.73 -29.09 17.38
N SER A 237 -10.93 -29.59 17.11
CA SER A 237 -11.95 -28.86 16.36
C SER A 237 -13.29 -28.98 17.04
N ALA A 238 -14.07 -27.91 17.02
CA ALA A 238 -15.36 -27.81 17.70
C ALA A 238 -16.29 -26.86 16.94
N SER A 239 -17.59 -26.99 17.20
CA SER A 239 -18.61 -26.08 16.67
C SER A 239 -19.59 -25.72 17.78
N GLY A 240 -19.95 -24.45 17.82
CA GLY A 240 -20.79 -23.88 18.87
C GLY A 240 -20.06 -23.62 20.19
N TRP A 241 -20.53 -22.61 20.92
CA TRP A 241 -19.79 -22.11 22.10
C TRP A 241 -19.64 -23.15 23.21
N ALA A 242 -20.68 -23.99 23.40
CA ALA A 242 -20.68 -25.03 24.42
C ALA A 242 -19.51 -26.02 24.27
N ASP A 243 -19.05 -26.26 23.04
CA ASP A 243 -17.93 -27.16 22.75
C ASP A 243 -16.62 -26.37 22.58
N ILE A 244 -16.65 -25.13 22.10
CA ILE A 244 -15.45 -24.31 21.87
C ILE A 244 -14.83 -23.80 23.18
N GLY A 245 -15.63 -23.26 24.11
CA GLY A 245 -15.13 -22.72 25.37
C GLY A 245 -14.26 -23.73 26.16
N PRO A 246 -14.73 -24.98 26.37
CA PRO A 246 -13.93 -26.02 27.03
C PRO A 246 -12.61 -26.37 26.31
N VAL A 247 -12.51 -26.17 24.99
CA VAL A 247 -11.25 -26.38 24.25
C VAL A 247 -10.20 -25.36 24.68
N PHE A 248 -10.57 -24.10 24.88
CA PHE A 248 -9.61 -23.07 25.31
C PHE A 248 -9.08 -23.32 26.71
N GLU A 249 -9.92 -23.76 27.66
CA GLU A 249 -9.47 -24.15 29.00
C GLU A 249 -8.50 -25.34 28.96
N GLN A 250 -8.79 -26.34 28.13
CA GLN A 250 -7.91 -27.50 27.94
C GLN A 250 -6.56 -27.11 27.31
N LEU A 251 -6.55 -26.15 26.38
CA LEU A 251 -5.32 -25.63 25.79
C LEU A 251 -4.52 -24.81 26.80
N ALA A 252 -5.16 -23.87 27.49
CA ALA A 252 -4.56 -23.02 28.51
C ALA A 252 -3.83 -23.86 29.57
N ALA A 253 -4.50 -24.89 30.11
CA ALA A 253 -3.91 -25.77 31.13
C ALA A 253 -2.61 -26.49 30.70
N ARG A 254 -2.31 -26.52 29.40
CA ARG A 254 -1.08 -27.13 28.85
C ARG A 254 0.05 -26.14 28.63
N PHE A 255 -0.22 -24.84 28.58
CA PHE A 255 0.77 -23.82 28.24
C PHE A 255 1.23 -23.03 29.47
N SER A 256 2.49 -22.59 29.47
CA SER A 256 3.05 -21.70 30.48
C SER A 256 4.33 -21.03 29.96
N ASN A 257 4.84 -20.02 30.67
CA ASN A 257 6.16 -19.44 30.40
C ASN A 257 6.33 -19.00 28.92
N CYS A 258 5.36 -18.24 28.40
CA CYS A 258 5.45 -17.68 27.06
C CYS A 258 6.54 -16.61 27.00
N GLN A 259 7.57 -16.84 26.19
CA GLN A 259 8.73 -15.96 26.06
C GLN A 259 8.63 -15.02 24.86
N ALA A 260 7.92 -15.44 23.81
CA ALA A 260 7.71 -14.64 22.61
C ALA A 260 6.38 -15.02 21.96
N ALA A 261 5.64 -14.02 21.49
CA ALA A 261 4.44 -14.16 20.68
C ALA A 261 4.44 -13.01 19.66
N ASP A 262 4.51 -13.35 18.38
CA ASP A 262 4.54 -12.37 17.30
C ASP A 262 3.75 -12.87 16.08
N TRP A 263 3.17 -11.96 15.31
CA TRP A 263 2.25 -12.28 14.22
C TRP A 263 2.65 -11.57 12.92
N ASP A 264 3.00 -12.36 11.90
CA ASP A 264 3.14 -11.88 10.54
C ASP A 264 1.76 -11.84 9.87
N VAL A 265 1.11 -10.67 9.86
CA VAL A 265 -0.18 -10.50 9.17
C VAL A 265 0.03 -10.53 7.65
N LEU A 266 -0.50 -11.56 7.00
CA LEU A 266 -0.40 -11.77 5.56
C LEU A 266 -1.50 -11.03 4.79
N ALA A 267 -2.70 -10.95 5.37
CA ALA A 267 -3.83 -10.26 4.79
C ALA A 267 -4.88 -9.95 5.85
N ALA A 268 -5.62 -8.87 5.67
CA ALA A 268 -6.82 -8.58 6.44
C ALA A 268 -7.83 -7.81 5.60
N GLY A 269 -9.09 -7.85 6.02
CA GLY A 269 -10.14 -7.07 5.39
C GLY A 269 -11.30 -6.87 6.36
N ALA A 270 -12.02 -5.77 6.18
CA ALA A 270 -13.29 -5.51 6.86
C ALA A 270 -14.26 -4.85 5.88
N SER A 271 -15.53 -5.25 5.97
CA SER A 271 -16.62 -4.62 5.22
C SER A 271 -17.91 -4.77 6.03
N GLY A 272 -18.44 -3.64 6.50
CA GLY A 272 -19.61 -3.61 7.36
C GLY A 272 -19.36 -4.37 8.67
N ASP A 273 -20.16 -5.40 8.94
CA ASP A 273 -20.10 -6.18 10.18
C ASP A 273 -19.28 -7.47 10.05
N LEU A 274 -18.52 -7.67 8.97
CA LEU A 274 -17.65 -8.83 8.77
C LEU A 274 -16.20 -8.42 8.56
N ALA A 275 -15.28 -9.10 9.24
CA ALA A 275 -13.85 -8.91 9.08
C ALA A 275 -13.09 -10.23 9.11
N TYR A 276 -11.88 -10.24 8.58
CA TYR A 276 -10.96 -11.36 8.69
C TYR A 276 -9.51 -10.89 8.86
N VAL A 277 -8.69 -11.74 9.46
CA VAL A 277 -7.24 -11.64 9.49
C VAL A 277 -6.62 -13.00 9.16
N VAL A 278 -5.60 -12.99 8.30
CA VAL A 278 -4.77 -14.13 7.93
C VAL A 278 -3.35 -13.83 8.37
N CYS A 279 -2.75 -14.71 9.16
CA CYS A 279 -1.42 -14.49 9.73
C CYS A 279 -0.59 -15.77 9.82
N ILE A 280 0.72 -15.62 9.93
CA ILE A 280 1.60 -16.61 10.55
C ILE A 280 1.86 -16.16 11.99
N GLU A 281 1.52 -17.01 12.94
CA GLU A 281 1.71 -16.79 14.36
C GLU A 281 2.97 -17.51 14.81
N HIS A 282 3.90 -16.81 15.45
CA HIS A 282 5.14 -17.33 15.97
C HIS A 282 5.10 -17.28 17.50
N THR A 283 5.26 -18.44 18.13
CA THR A 283 5.16 -18.55 19.60
C THR A 283 6.31 -19.37 20.15
N THR A 284 6.90 -18.89 21.24
CA THR A 284 7.83 -19.66 22.08
C THR A 284 7.25 -19.79 23.48
N THR A 285 6.82 -21.00 23.85
CA THR A 285 6.14 -21.27 25.13
C THR A 285 6.42 -22.68 25.62
N SER A 286 6.28 -22.91 26.94
CA SER A 286 6.36 -24.24 27.55
C SER A 286 5.07 -25.01 27.31
N VAL A 287 5.19 -26.30 26.97
CA VAL A 287 4.05 -27.20 26.81
C VAL A 287 4.17 -28.37 27.79
N GLY A 288 3.15 -28.58 28.63
CA GLY A 288 3.11 -29.68 29.61
C GLY A 288 4.20 -29.58 30.69
N GLY A 289 4.68 -28.36 30.98
CA GLY A 289 5.72 -28.11 31.98
C GLY A 289 7.16 -28.36 31.52
N GLY A 290 7.40 -28.60 30.23
CA GLY A 290 8.75 -28.65 29.65
C GLY A 290 9.37 -27.27 29.44
N ASP A 291 10.58 -27.23 28.91
CA ASP A 291 11.23 -25.97 28.51
C ASP A 291 10.47 -25.29 27.36
N PRO A 292 10.51 -23.95 27.24
CA PRO A 292 9.89 -23.24 26.12
C PRO A 292 10.47 -23.66 24.78
N VAL A 293 9.58 -23.95 23.81
CA VAL A 293 9.97 -24.32 22.45
C VAL A 293 9.25 -23.45 21.42
N PRO A 294 9.93 -23.05 20.33
CA PRO A 294 9.30 -22.31 19.26
C PRO A 294 8.39 -23.22 18.41
N TYR A 295 7.24 -22.71 18.01
CA TYR A 295 6.44 -23.24 16.91
C TYR A 295 5.75 -22.11 16.16
N SER A 296 5.15 -22.45 15.02
CA SER A 296 4.40 -21.49 14.24
C SER A 296 3.13 -22.09 13.69
N LEU A 297 2.09 -21.27 13.62
CA LEU A 297 0.80 -21.62 13.03
C LEU A 297 0.48 -20.67 11.89
N ARG A 298 -0.08 -21.19 10.81
CA ARG A 298 -0.82 -20.34 9.86
C ARG A 298 -2.26 -20.29 10.31
N ALA A 299 -2.82 -19.10 10.45
CA ALA A 299 -4.16 -18.92 10.99
C ALA A 299 -5.02 -18.02 10.10
N THR A 300 -6.31 -18.34 10.03
CA THR A 300 -7.37 -17.46 9.54
C THR A 300 -8.38 -17.28 10.66
N THR A 301 -8.65 -16.03 11.02
CA THR A 301 -9.66 -15.67 12.03
C THR A 301 -10.70 -14.78 11.37
N ILE A 302 -11.98 -15.14 11.47
CA ILE A 302 -13.11 -14.35 10.97
C ILE A 302 -13.88 -13.80 12.16
N LEU A 303 -14.24 -12.53 12.07
CA LEU A 303 -14.91 -11.79 13.12
C LEU A 303 -16.20 -11.17 12.58
N ARG A 304 -17.19 -11.09 13.45
CA ARG A 304 -18.44 -10.37 13.23
C ARG A 304 -18.56 -9.24 14.23
N ARG A 305 -19.07 -8.09 13.80
CA ARG A 305 -19.36 -6.98 14.71
C ARG A 305 -20.68 -7.22 15.44
N GLU A 306 -20.64 -7.16 16.77
CA GLU A 306 -21.78 -7.37 17.66
C GLU A 306 -21.78 -6.25 18.70
N ASP A 307 -22.86 -5.48 18.77
CA ASP A 307 -23.00 -4.32 19.67
C ASP A 307 -21.83 -3.32 19.60
N GLY A 308 -21.27 -3.13 18.40
CA GLY A 308 -20.14 -2.24 18.15
C GLY A 308 -18.75 -2.85 18.43
N GLU A 309 -18.68 -4.09 18.91
CA GLU A 309 -17.41 -4.80 19.14
C GLU A 309 -17.18 -5.91 18.12
N TRP A 310 -15.93 -6.11 17.70
CA TRP A 310 -15.54 -7.28 16.91
C TRP A 310 -15.45 -8.53 17.79
N LYS A 311 -16.21 -9.57 17.42
CA LYS A 311 -16.20 -10.88 18.08
C LYS A 311 -15.77 -11.97 17.11
N VAL A 312 -14.90 -12.87 17.56
CA VAL A 312 -14.46 -14.03 16.75
C VAL A 312 -15.64 -14.99 16.58
N VAL A 313 -15.94 -15.34 15.33
CA VAL A 313 -16.97 -16.32 14.96
C VAL A 313 -16.38 -17.59 14.34
N HIS A 314 -15.18 -17.48 13.76
CA HIS A 314 -14.45 -18.60 13.22
C HIS A 314 -12.94 -18.42 13.41
N ARG A 315 -12.26 -19.54 13.69
CA ARG A 315 -10.81 -19.61 13.60
C ARG A 315 -10.37 -20.95 13.03
N HIS A 316 -9.45 -20.92 12.09
CA HIS A 316 -8.77 -22.10 11.56
C HIS A 316 -7.25 -21.88 11.66
N ALA A 317 -6.54 -22.75 12.36
CA ALA A 317 -5.08 -22.67 12.48
C ALA A 317 -4.40 -24.03 12.29
N ASP A 318 -3.33 -24.11 11.51
CA ASP A 318 -2.55 -25.34 11.28
C ASP A 318 -1.05 -25.08 11.48
N PRO A 319 -0.24 -26.11 11.79
CA PRO A 319 1.22 -25.97 11.81
C PRO A 319 1.78 -25.34 10.53
N TYR A 320 2.64 -24.35 10.71
CA TYR A 320 3.48 -23.79 9.64
C TYR A 320 4.85 -24.46 9.67
N ASP A 321 4.99 -25.55 8.93
CA ASP A 321 6.24 -26.33 8.80
C ASP A 321 6.79 -26.33 7.37
N ALA A 322 7.95 -26.97 7.17
CA ALA A 322 8.63 -27.04 5.87
C ALA A 322 7.77 -27.57 4.71
N SER A 323 6.73 -28.35 4.98
CA SER A 323 5.81 -28.85 3.95
C SER A 323 4.84 -27.76 3.43
N SER A 324 4.70 -26.66 4.17
CA SER A 324 3.77 -25.57 3.90
C SER A 324 4.43 -24.27 3.38
N GLN A 325 5.76 -24.17 3.39
CA GLN A 325 6.49 -22.94 3.03
C GLN A 325 6.58 -22.66 1.52
N GLY A 326 6.61 -23.70 0.67
CA GLY A 326 6.84 -23.56 -0.78
C GLY A 326 5.85 -22.64 -1.53
N PRO A 327 4.52 -22.72 -1.29
CA PRO A 327 3.53 -21.84 -1.91
C PRO A 327 3.47 -20.42 -1.29
N LEU A 328 3.82 -20.28 -0.02
CA LEU A 328 3.67 -19.04 0.76
C LEU A 328 4.83 -18.05 0.57
N ALA A 329 6.02 -18.51 0.16
CA ALA A 329 7.16 -17.65 -0.11
C ALA A 329 6.89 -16.55 -1.17
N LYS A 330 5.84 -16.69 -2.00
CA LYS A 330 5.41 -15.68 -2.98
C LYS A 330 4.52 -14.57 -2.40
N LEU A 331 3.96 -14.75 -1.20
CA LEU A 331 3.13 -13.74 -0.53
C LEU A 331 3.94 -12.86 0.43
N LEU A 332 5.16 -13.28 0.78
CA LEU A 332 6.06 -12.62 1.74
C LEU A 332 7.20 -11.82 1.06
N THR A 333 7.25 -11.80 -0.28
CA THR A 333 8.23 -11.05 -1.10
C THR A 333 7.52 -10.06 -1.99
#